data_AF-A0A383BIQ9-F1
#
_entry.id   AF-A0A383BIQ9-F1
#
_cell.length_a   1.000
_cell.length_b   1.000
_cell.length_c   1.000
_cell.angle_alpha   90.00
_cell.angle_beta   90.00
_cell.angle_gamma   90.00
#
_symmetry.space_group_name_H-M   'P 1'
#
loop_
_entity.id
_entity.type
_entity.pdbx_description
1 polymer ?
#
loop_
_entity_poly.entity_id
_entity_poly.type
_entity_poly.pdbx_seq_one_letter_code
_entity_poly.pdbx_strand_id
1 'polypeptide(L)'
;MDATEKVVFSEIQKFWIKYNNVPSKEALQIAIEEKDDISSTIYEESQALIKGLGETDSNKEWLLDETEKFCKDKAVYNAIMESIEIIDGKHKKKKDGAIPDLLSDALSVSFDTHIGHDFLEDSDERYEFYHTREERIPFDIEYLNKITQGGVTRKSLNILMAGTGVGKTIGMC
;
A
#
# COMPACT_ATOMS: atom_id res chain seq x y z
N MET A 1 2.25 -7.11 19.89
CA MET A 1 1.97 -5.81 20.53
C MET A 1 1.39 -6.07 21.88
N ASP A 2 2.13 -5.59 22.88
CA ASP A 2 1.76 -5.63 24.27
C ASP A 2 0.51 -4.75 24.53
N ALA A 3 -0.21 -5.00 25.63
CA ALA A 3 -1.43 -4.25 25.94
C ALA A 3 -1.14 -2.75 26.15
N THR A 4 0.00 -2.44 26.77
CA THR A 4 0.47 -1.08 27.04
C THR A 4 0.80 -0.33 25.75
N GLU A 5 1.56 -0.96 24.83
CA GLU A 5 1.89 -0.37 23.52
C GLU A 5 0.64 -0.01 22.70
N LYS A 6 -0.40 -0.86 22.75
CA LYS A 6 -1.65 -0.62 22.03
C LYS A 6 -2.40 0.60 22.56
N VAL A 7 -2.39 0.83 23.87
CA VAL A 7 -3.04 1.98 24.49
C VAL A 7 -2.35 3.26 24.04
N VAL A 8 -1.01 3.31 24.17
CA VAL A 8 -0.23 4.49 23.77
C VAL A 8 -0.39 4.78 22.27
N PHE A 9 -0.29 3.76 21.41
CA PHE A 9 -0.47 3.94 19.97
C PHE A 9 -1.88 4.43 19.60
N SER A 10 -2.92 3.91 20.26
CA SER A 10 -4.31 4.33 20.04
C SER A 10 -4.49 5.83 20.31
N GLU A 11 -3.89 6.36 21.38
CA GLU A 11 -3.96 7.79 21.68
C GLU A 11 -3.16 8.63 20.69
N ILE A 12 -1.97 8.16 20.26
CA ILE A 12 -1.21 8.81 19.18
C ILE A 12 -2.06 8.90 17.91
N GLN A 13 -2.70 7.80 17.51
CA GLN A 13 -3.52 7.75 16.31
C GLN A 13 -4.72 8.70 16.41
N LYS A 14 -5.43 8.72 17.55
CA LYS A 14 -6.55 9.65 17.77
C LYS A 14 -6.11 11.11 17.69
N PHE A 15 -4.96 11.43 18.28
CA PHE A 15 -4.42 12.78 18.25
C PHE A 15 -4.07 13.20 16.81
N TRP A 16 -3.40 12.31 16.06
CA TRP A 16 -3.10 12.52 14.65
C TRP A 16 -4.36 12.74 13.82
N ILE A 17 -5.38 11.90 13.97
CA ILE A 17 -6.66 12.03 13.23
C ILE A 17 -7.35 13.37 13.55
N LYS A 18 -7.30 13.82 14.82
CA LYS A 18 -8.01 15.03 15.27
C LYS A 18 -7.28 16.32 14.90
N TYR A 19 -5.95 16.34 14.97
CA TYR A 19 -5.15 17.56 14.87
C TYR A 19 -4.15 17.55 13.70
N ASN A 20 -4.02 16.44 12.98
CA ASN A 20 -3.06 16.23 11.89
C ASN A 20 -1.62 16.60 12.29
N ASN A 21 -1.24 16.25 13.51
CA ASN A 21 0.06 16.58 14.06
C ASN A 21 0.53 15.52 15.06
N VAL A 22 1.84 15.43 15.28
CA VAL A 22 2.45 14.52 16.26
C VAL A 22 2.18 15.07 17.67
N PRO A 23 1.62 14.26 18.59
CA PRO A 23 1.42 14.71 19.97
C PRO A 23 2.74 14.88 20.71
N SER A 24 2.82 15.87 21.60
CA SER A 24 3.93 15.97 22.55
C SER A 24 3.82 14.90 23.63
N LYS A 25 4.91 14.65 24.36
CA LYS A 25 4.90 13.72 25.51
C LYS A 25 3.85 14.12 26.53
N GLU A 26 3.76 15.40 26.85
CA GLU A 26 2.80 15.95 27.82
C GLU A 26 1.36 15.73 27.35
N ALA A 27 1.09 15.95 26.05
CA ALA A 27 -0.22 15.71 25.48
C ALA A 27 -0.62 14.22 25.57
N LEU A 28 0.32 13.29 25.35
CA LEU A 28 0.08 11.86 25.53
C LEU A 28 -0.14 11.47 26.99
N GLN A 29 0.61 12.06 27.91
CA GLN A 29 0.44 11.79 29.35
C GLN A 29 -0.94 12.24 29.83
N ILE A 30 -1.39 13.43 29.42
CA ILE A 30 -2.73 13.94 29.73
C ILE A 30 -3.81 13.03 29.12
N ALA A 31 -3.65 12.62 27.85
CA ALA A 31 -4.62 11.75 27.19
C ALA A 31 -4.77 10.37 27.87
N ILE A 32 -3.69 9.84 28.46
CA ILE A 32 -3.72 8.60 29.23
C ILE A 32 -4.26 8.80 30.65
N GLU A 33 -4.04 9.97 31.26
CA GLU A 33 -4.63 10.34 32.56
C GLU A 33 -6.16 10.47 32.49
N GLU A 34 -6.70 10.95 31.39
CA GLU A 34 -8.14 11.07 31.16
C GLU A 34 -8.84 9.71 30.90
N LYS A 35 -8.08 8.60 30.80
CA LYS A 35 -8.64 7.27 30.57
C LYS A 35 -8.98 6.57 31.89
N ASP A 36 -10.27 6.36 32.12
CA ASP A 36 -10.78 5.57 33.24
C ASP A 36 -10.86 4.05 32.96
N ASP A 37 -10.62 3.63 31.72
CA ASP A 37 -10.84 2.25 31.25
C ASP A 37 -9.59 1.36 31.26
N ILE A 38 -8.51 1.79 31.92
CA ILE A 38 -7.23 1.07 31.99
C ILE A 38 -6.87 0.69 33.44
N SER A 39 -6.17 -0.43 33.62
CA SER A 39 -5.69 -0.84 34.94
C SER A 39 -4.55 0.07 35.42
N SER A 40 -4.35 0.15 36.73
CA SER A 40 -3.24 0.92 37.32
C SER A 40 -1.88 0.47 36.81
N THR A 41 -1.70 -0.83 36.57
CA THR A 41 -0.46 -1.39 36.00
C THR A 41 -0.22 -0.89 34.57
N ILE A 42 -1.23 -0.97 33.70
CA ILE A 42 -1.11 -0.49 32.31
C ILE A 42 -0.87 1.02 32.27
N TYR A 43 -1.50 1.77 33.18
CA TYR A 43 -1.28 3.19 33.32
C TYR A 43 0.18 3.52 33.68
N GLU A 44 0.73 2.88 34.72
CA GLU A 44 2.12 3.09 35.14
C GLU A 44 3.13 2.70 34.05
N GLU A 45 2.91 1.57 33.38
CA GLU A 45 3.75 1.13 32.27
C GLU A 45 3.66 2.07 31.06
N SER A 46 2.46 2.58 30.75
CA SER A 46 2.26 3.54 29.65
C SER A 46 2.98 4.85 29.93
N GLN A 47 2.91 5.34 31.17
CA GLN A 47 3.64 6.53 31.62
C GLN A 47 5.15 6.34 31.55
N ALA A 48 5.65 5.15 31.92
CA ALA A 48 7.07 4.81 31.77
C ALA A 48 7.50 4.76 30.29
N LEU A 49 6.67 4.16 29.44
CA LEU A 49 6.92 4.06 28.00
C LEU A 49 6.97 5.45 27.34
N ILE A 50 6.01 6.33 27.63
CA ILE A 50 5.98 7.70 27.10
C ILE A 50 7.22 8.50 27.53
N LYS A 51 7.65 8.35 28.78
CA LYS A 51 8.88 9.01 29.27
C LYS A 51 10.12 8.51 28.52
N GLY A 52 10.15 7.22 28.18
CA GLY A 52 11.23 6.58 27.43
C GLY A 52 11.27 6.94 25.94
N LEU A 53 10.19 7.49 25.37
CA LEU A 53 10.20 7.99 23.98
C LEU A 53 11.23 9.11 23.85
N GLY A 54 12.00 9.15 22.77
CA GLY A 54 13.00 10.18 22.54
C GLY A 54 13.20 10.39 21.06
N GLU A 55 13.59 11.62 20.70
CA GLU A 55 14.06 11.86 19.35
C GLU A 55 15.39 11.12 19.14
N THR A 56 15.41 10.24 18.15
CA THR A 56 16.63 9.56 17.73
C THR A 56 16.99 10.10 16.36
N ASP A 57 18.23 10.56 16.20
CA ASP A 57 18.76 10.90 14.88
C ASP A 57 18.91 9.61 14.08
N SER A 58 17.96 9.38 13.19
CA SER A 58 17.79 8.13 12.46
C SER A 58 17.48 8.44 11.02
N ASN A 59 18.00 7.60 10.11
CA ASN A 59 17.75 7.75 8.70
C ASN A 59 16.24 7.53 8.42
N LYS A 60 15.54 8.60 8.07
CA LYS A 60 14.09 8.60 7.84
C LYS A 60 13.68 7.69 6.68
N GLU A 61 14.48 7.63 5.63
CA GLU A 61 14.23 6.79 4.45
C GLU A 61 14.32 5.31 4.84
N TRP A 62 15.39 4.92 5.54
CA TRP A 62 15.52 3.56 6.07
C TRP A 62 14.39 3.19 7.04
N LEU A 63 13.97 4.11 7.92
CA LEU A 63 12.84 3.89 8.82
C LEU A 63 11.53 3.65 8.06
N LEU A 64 11.28 4.42 7.00
CA LEU A 64 10.10 4.25 6.15
C LEU A 64 10.14 2.90 5.44
N ASP A 65 11.26 2.54 4.81
CA ASP A 65 11.44 1.29 4.09
C ASP A 65 11.23 0.06 4.98
N GLU A 66 11.87 0.03 6.16
CA GLU A 66 11.73 -1.09 7.08
C GLU A 66 10.34 -1.14 7.71
N THR A 67 9.70 0.01 7.97
CA THR A 67 8.33 0.04 8.47
C THR A 67 7.34 -0.46 7.41
N GLU A 68 7.48 -0.04 6.15
CA GLU A 68 6.65 -0.50 5.05
C GLU A 68 6.79 -2.00 4.85
N LYS A 69 8.02 -2.50 4.84
CA LYS A 69 8.32 -3.93 4.73
C LYS A 69 7.68 -4.72 5.88
N PHE A 70 7.81 -4.24 7.11
CA PHE A 70 7.17 -4.87 8.26
C PHE A 70 5.64 -4.93 8.11
N CYS A 71 5.02 -3.84 7.66
CA CYS A 71 3.59 -3.78 7.39
C CYS A 71 3.15 -4.76 6.29
N LYS A 72 3.90 -4.86 5.18
CA LYS A 72 3.68 -5.82 4.09
C LYS A 72 3.75 -7.27 4.60
N ASP A 73 4.82 -7.60 5.31
CA ASP A 73 5.03 -8.96 5.85
C ASP A 73 3.92 -9.35 6.82
N LYS A 74 3.46 -8.42 7.67
CA LYS A 74 2.34 -8.66 8.58
C LYS A 74 1.00 -8.78 7.86
N ALA A 75 0.76 -7.98 6.83
CA ALA A 75 -0.46 -8.08 6.03
C ALA A 75 -0.56 -9.46 5.37
N VAL A 76 0.52 -9.92 4.73
CA VAL A 76 0.59 -11.25 4.10
C VAL A 76 0.42 -12.36 5.13
N TYR A 77 1.12 -12.28 6.27
CA TYR A 77 0.96 -13.26 7.35
C TYR A 77 -0.48 -13.35 7.85
N ASN A 78 -1.12 -12.21 8.11
CA ASN A 78 -2.50 -12.16 8.58
C ASN A 78 -3.47 -12.73 7.54
N ALA A 79 -3.28 -12.40 6.26
CA ALA A 79 -4.08 -12.92 5.16
C ALA A 79 -3.94 -14.45 5.02
N ILE A 80 -2.74 -15.01 5.20
CA ILE A 80 -2.53 -16.46 5.18
C ILE A 80 -3.26 -17.12 6.36
N MET A 81 -3.15 -16.57 7.57
CA MET A 81 -3.85 -17.12 8.74
C MET A 81 -5.37 -17.08 8.56
N GLU A 82 -5.91 -15.96 8.09
CA GLU A 82 -7.34 -15.83 7.79
C GLU A 82 -7.78 -16.77 6.65
N SER A 83 -6.93 -17.00 5.65
CA SER A 83 -7.19 -17.97 4.58
C SER A 83 -7.31 -19.39 5.13
N ILE A 84 -6.46 -19.78 6.08
CA ILE A 84 -6.56 -21.09 6.76
C ILE A 84 -7.90 -21.19 7.52
N GLU A 85 -8.32 -20.14 8.22
CA GLU A 85 -9.62 -20.13 8.91
C GLU A 85 -10.82 -20.24 7.96
N ILE A 86 -10.71 -19.66 6.76
CA ILE A 86 -11.73 -19.78 5.71
C ILE A 86 -11.79 -21.24 5.21
N ILE A 87 -10.63 -21.84 4.89
CA ILE A 87 -10.53 -23.23 4.42
C ILE A 87 -11.08 -24.22 5.46
N ASP A 88 -10.80 -23.98 6.74
CA ASP A 88 -11.30 -24.78 7.86
C ASP A 88 -12.79 -24.56 8.15
N GLY A 89 -13.46 -23.63 7.45
CA GLY A 89 -14.88 -23.28 7.67
C GLY A 89 -15.15 -22.60 9.02
N LYS A 90 -14.11 -22.11 9.70
CA LYS A 90 -14.21 -21.42 10.99
C LYS A 90 -14.54 -19.93 10.84
N HIS A 91 -14.33 -19.38 9.63
CA HIS A 91 -14.56 -17.98 9.35
C HIS A 91 -16.06 -17.66 9.17
N LYS A 92 -16.63 -16.83 10.05
CA LYS A 92 -18.08 -16.61 10.16
C LYS A 92 -18.72 -15.87 8.97
N LYS A 93 -17.94 -15.20 8.13
CA LYS A 93 -18.44 -14.24 7.12
C LYS A 93 -17.91 -14.42 5.69
N LYS A 94 -16.75 -15.06 5.52
CA LYS A 94 -16.07 -15.17 4.22
C LYS A 94 -16.11 -16.62 3.76
N LYS A 95 -16.30 -16.83 2.46
CA LYS A 95 -16.29 -18.15 1.79
C LYS A 95 -15.01 -18.29 0.98
N ASP A 96 -14.68 -19.51 0.55
CA ASP A 96 -13.44 -19.86 -0.15
C ASP A 96 -13.07 -18.94 -1.32
N GLY A 97 -14.08 -18.40 -2.02
CA GLY A 97 -13.88 -17.44 -3.11
C GLY A 97 -13.27 -16.10 -2.71
N ALA A 98 -13.19 -15.78 -1.41
CA ALA A 98 -12.61 -14.53 -0.91
C ALA A 98 -11.09 -14.60 -0.67
N ILE A 99 -10.48 -15.79 -0.77
CA ILE A 99 -9.05 -15.98 -0.53
C ILE A 99 -8.19 -15.23 -1.56
N PRO A 100 -8.49 -15.28 -2.89
CA PRO A 100 -7.72 -14.52 -3.87
C PRO A 100 -7.75 -13.02 -3.61
N ASP A 101 -8.93 -12.46 -3.30
CA ASP A 101 -9.09 -11.04 -3.00
C ASP A 101 -8.32 -10.65 -1.73
N LEU A 102 -8.43 -11.46 -0.66
CA LEU A 102 -7.71 -11.25 0.59
C LEU A 102 -6.19 -11.21 0.41
N LEU A 103 -5.64 -12.12 -0.40
CA LEU A 103 -4.20 -12.15 -0.69
C LEU A 103 -3.79 -10.98 -1.59
N SER A 104 -4.64 -10.62 -2.57
CA SER A 104 -4.42 -9.44 -3.41
C SER A 104 -4.37 -8.16 -2.59
N ASP A 105 -5.29 -7.98 -1.65
CA ASP A 105 -5.34 -6.82 -0.75
C ASP A 105 -4.07 -6.75 0.12
N ALA A 106 -3.64 -7.88 0.68
CA ALA A 106 -2.44 -7.94 1.50
C ALA A 106 -1.15 -7.61 0.73
N LEU A 107 -1.07 -8.05 -0.54
CA LEU A 107 0.06 -7.74 -1.43
C LEU A 107 0.06 -6.28 -1.91
N SER A 108 -1.09 -5.61 -1.86
CA SER A 108 -1.24 -4.22 -2.31
C SER A 108 -0.85 -3.19 -1.25
N VAL A 109 -0.52 -3.60 -0.03
CA VAL A 109 -0.07 -2.69 1.04
C VAL A 109 1.24 -2.02 0.62
N SER A 110 1.24 -0.70 0.48
CA SER A 110 2.43 0.10 0.20
C SER A 110 2.26 1.51 0.77
N PHE A 111 3.38 2.17 1.09
CA PHE A 111 3.41 3.56 1.54
C PHE A 111 3.62 4.55 0.39
N ASP A 112 3.92 4.04 -0.82
CA ASP A 112 4.02 4.87 -2.01
C ASP A 112 2.62 5.29 -2.49
N THR A 113 2.32 6.58 -2.38
CA THR A 113 1.08 7.19 -2.87
C THR A 113 1.26 7.85 -4.24
N HIS A 114 2.39 7.66 -4.93
CA HIS A 114 2.59 8.16 -6.29
C HIS A 114 1.65 7.46 -7.27
N ILE A 115 0.47 8.05 -7.46
CA ILE A 115 -0.49 7.66 -8.50
C ILE A 115 -0.07 8.25 -9.87
N GLY A 116 1.06 8.97 -9.95
CA GLY A 116 1.56 9.60 -11.19
C GLY A 116 0.73 10.79 -11.65
N HIS A 117 0.09 11.50 -10.71
CA HIS A 117 -0.81 12.63 -10.97
C HIS A 117 -0.36 13.95 -10.31
N ASP A 118 0.82 14.01 -9.68
CA ASP A 118 1.34 15.29 -9.20
C ASP A 118 2.05 16.04 -10.33
N PHE A 119 1.26 16.77 -11.12
CA PHE A 119 1.71 17.45 -12.33
C PHE A 119 2.79 18.53 -12.10
N LEU A 120 2.94 19.00 -10.86
CA LEU A 120 3.87 20.08 -10.52
C LEU A 120 5.23 19.53 -10.08
N GLU A 121 5.27 18.47 -9.28
CA GLU A 121 6.53 17.85 -8.85
C GLU A 121 7.18 17.00 -9.96
N ASP A 122 6.39 16.32 -10.81
CA ASP A 122 6.90 15.45 -11.88
C ASP A 122 7.18 16.19 -13.22
N SER A 123 7.22 17.52 -13.24
CA SER A 123 7.26 18.29 -14.50
C SER A 123 8.50 17.99 -15.36
N ASP A 124 9.67 17.83 -14.73
CA ASP A 124 10.92 17.51 -15.39
C ASP A 124 10.94 16.07 -15.91
N GLU A 125 10.52 15.09 -15.11
CA GLU A 125 10.42 13.69 -15.54
C GLU A 125 9.41 13.51 -16.68
N ARG A 126 8.29 14.24 -16.65
CA ARG A 126 7.31 14.24 -17.74
C ARG A 126 7.83 14.90 -19.00
N TYR A 127 8.59 16.00 -18.86
CA TYR A 127 9.22 16.65 -20.00
C TYR A 127 10.18 15.67 -20.68
N GLU A 128 11.04 15.01 -19.92
CA GLU A 128 11.95 13.98 -20.44
C GLU A 128 11.17 12.79 -21.03
N PHE A 129 10.10 12.32 -20.39
CA PHE A 129 9.26 11.25 -20.91
C PHE A 129 8.66 11.58 -22.28
N TYR A 130 8.13 12.79 -22.48
CA TYR A 130 7.57 13.21 -23.77
C TYR A 130 8.62 13.42 -24.87
N HIS A 131 9.86 13.72 -24.49
CA HIS A 131 10.97 13.89 -25.43
C HIS A 131 11.79 12.61 -25.65
N THR A 132 11.55 11.58 -24.84
CA THR A 132 12.14 10.26 -24.99
C THR A 132 11.56 9.59 -26.24
N ARG A 133 12.44 9.08 -27.11
CA ARG A 133 12.02 8.23 -28.22
C ARG A 133 11.48 6.92 -27.66
N GLU A 134 10.15 6.77 -27.69
CA GLU A 134 9.49 5.54 -27.27
C GLU A 134 10.00 4.32 -28.04
N GLU A 135 10.34 3.26 -27.32
CA GLU A 135 10.66 1.96 -27.89
C GLU A 135 9.37 1.28 -28.36
N ARG A 136 9.29 1.01 -29.67
CA ARG A 136 8.12 0.39 -30.31
C ARG A 136 8.45 -1.03 -30.77
N ILE A 137 7.50 -1.94 -30.57
CA ILE A 137 7.57 -3.30 -31.06
C ILE A 137 6.82 -3.34 -32.40
N PRO A 138 7.52 -3.49 -33.54
CA PRO A 138 6.89 -3.49 -34.85
C PRO A 138 6.00 -4.73 -35.04
N PHE A 139 4.93 -4.55 -35.80
CA PHE A 139 4.15 -5.66 -36.34
C PHE A 139 4.90 -6.32 -37.50
N ASP A 140 4.56 -7.57 -37.81
CA ASP A 140 5.03 -8.21 -39.04
C ASP A 140 4.26 -7.74 -40.31
N ILE A 141 3.26 -6.87 -40.11
CA ILE A 141 2.41 -6.31 -41.16
C ILE A 141 2.80 -4.84 -41.40
N GLU A 142 3.36 -4.55 -42.58
CA GLU A 142 3.87 -3.21 -42.95
C GLU A 142 2.79 -2.12 -42.83
N TYR A 143 1.56 -2.42 -43.25
CA TYR A 143 0.45 -1.46 -43.14
C TYR A 143 0.10 -1.11 -41.69
N LEU A 144 0.18 -2.07 -40.77
CA LEU A 144 -0.04 -1.79 -39.35
C LEU A 144 1.08 -0.92 -38.79
N ASN A 145 2.33 -1.18 -39.18
CA ASN A 145 3.45 -0.30 -38.80
C ASN A 145 3.29 1.11 -39.34
N LYS A 146 2.75 1.27 -40.56
CA LYS A 146 2.48 2.60 -41.12
C LYS A 146 1.41 3.35 -40.33
N ILE A 147 0.34 2.68 -39.92
CA ILE A 147 -0.75 3.27 -39.14
C ILE A 147 -0.29 3.58 -37.70
N THR A 148 0.46 2.66 -37.09
CA THR A 148 0.90 2.75 -35.69
C THR A 148 2.27 3.42 -35.53
N GLN A 149 2.84 3.97 -36.61
CA GLN A 149 4.12 4.65 -36.61
C GLN A 149 5.27 3.79 -36.02
N GLY A 150 5.37 2.55 -36.48
CA GLY A 150 6.45 1.62 -36.11
C GLY A 150 6.06 0.60 -35.04
N GLY A 151 4.78 0.43 -34.73
CA GLY A 151 4.29 -0.66 -33.89
C GLY A 151 3.70 -0.22 -32.55
N VAL A 152 3.59 -1.17 -31.62
CA VAL A 152 3.01 -0.94 -30.30
C VAL A 152 4.05 -0.40 -29.32
N THR A 153 3.64 0.54 -28.46
CA THR A 153 4.51 1.10 -27.42
C THR A 153 4.54 0.18 -26.20
N ARG A 154 5.67 0.13 -25.49
CA ARG A 154 5.74 -0.57 -24.19
C ARG A 154 4.80 0.08 -23.17
N LYS A 155 4.28 -0.72 -22.24
CA LYS A 155 3.29 -0.29 -21.22
C LYS A 155 1.94 0.19 -21.80
N SER A 156 1.59 -0.22 -23.03
CA SER A 156 0.26 0.02 -23.62
C SER A 156 -0.61 -1.24 -23.61
N LEU A 157 -1.92 -1.07 -23.42
CA LEU A 157 -2.91 -2.13 -23.60
C LEU A 157 -3.50 -2.03 -25.00
N ASN A 158 -3.15 -2.98 -25.88
CA ASN A 158 -3.65 -3.04 -27.26
C ASN A 158 -4.78 -4.06 -27.34
N ILE A 159 -5.94 -3.65 -27.89
CA ILE A 159 -7.14 -4.49 -27.98
C ILE A 159 -7.52 -4.70 -29.45
N LEU A 160 -7.52 -5.95 -29.90
CA LEU A 160 -7.97 -6.37 -31.22
C LEU A 160 -9.43 -6.87 -31.15
N MET A 161 -10.36 -6.12 -31.75
CA MET A 161 -11.79 -6.46 -31.75
C MET A 161 -12.26 -6.86 -33.15
N ALA A 162 -12.94 -8.01 -33.26
CA ALA A 162 -13.56 -8.45 -34.50
C ALA A 162 -14.77 -9.39 -34.24
N GLY A 163 -15.59 -9.65 -35.26
CA GLY A 163 -16.75 -10.55 -35.19
C GLY A 163 -16.41 -12.01 -34.88
N THR A 164 -17.40 -12.87 -34.65
CA THR A 164 -17.18 -14.32 -34.47
C THR A 164 -16.79 -14.98 -35.79
N GLY A 165 -15.89 -15.96 -35.76
CA GLY A 165 -15.48 -16.73 -36.95
C GLY A 165 -14.53 -16.03 -37.93
N VAL A 166 -14.05 -14.82 -37.64
CA VAL A 166 -13.23 -14.01 -38.58
C VAL A 166 -11.72 -14.17 -38.42
N GLY A 167 -11.26 -15.16 -37.64
CA GLY A 167 -9.82 -15.43 -37.51
C GLY A 167 -9.07 -14.54 -36.51
N LYS A 168 -9.72 -14.03 -35.46
CA LYS A 168 -9.10 -13.22 -34.39
C LYS A 168 -7.81 -13.84 -33.81
N THR A 169 -7.81 -15.15 -33.61
CA THR A 169 -6.65 -15.89 -33.09
C THR A 169 -5.46 -15.84 -34.06
N ILE A 170 -5.73 -15.89 -35.37
CA ILE A 170 -4.68 -15.81 -36.41
C ILE A 170 -4.03 -14.43 -36.41
N GLY A 171 -4.76 -13.36 -36.08
CA GLY A 171 -4.20 -12.02 -35.94
C GLY A 171 -3.38 -11.79 -34.65
N MET A 172 -3.37 -12.75 -33.72
CA MET A 172 -2.60 -12.70 -32.46
C MET A 172 -1.37 -13.62 -32.47
N CYS A 173 -1.29 -14.54 -33.44
CA CYS A 173 -0.16 -15.43 -33.68
C CYS A 173 0.78 -14.83 -34.74
#